data_AF-A0A2N1W9M9-F1
#
_entry.id   AF-A0A2N1W9M9-F1
#
_cell.length_a   1.000
_cell.length_b   1.000
_cell.length_c   1.000
_cell.angle_alpha   90.00
_cell.angle_beta   90.00
_cell.angle_gamma   90.00
#
_symmetry.space_group_name_H-M   'P 1'
#
loop_
_entity.id
_entity.type
_entity.pdbx_description
1 polymer ?
#
loop_
_entity_poly.entity_id
_entity_poly.type
_entity_poly.pdbx_seq_one_letter_code
_entity_poly.pdbx_strand_id
1 'polypeptide(L)'
;PPQSAQPVAFSRPHNLSGQFAFNFPADFKRGTVVGSILKRVNITGTARYSSGTAYTRCKSGTGFDGDLAVLSGQACNALAGDFNAARVPDFKNLDLRASKGFTIGGLDLTAYVDARNVLNIENVLTVFAQTGNPDNPRLRQTMWETDSLAFALDATFNGVRRPDGAIVLPGSDAECGPWRTRDGLAAPPTCYFFRKGEQRFGNGDGIYTLAEQRMASDVDNLGTFNASRFSGAPRRVRLGMEVNF
;
A
#
# COMPACT_ATOMS: atom_id res chain seq x y z
N PRO A 1 -34.60 7.04 -29.08
CA PRO A 1 -34.29 6.21 -27.90
C PRO A 1 -33.73 7.07 -26.75
N PRO A 2 -34.16 6.89 -25.49
CA PRO A 2 -33.54 7.61 -24.38
C PRO A 2 -32.08 7.15 -24.25
N GLN A 3 -31.14 8.03 -24.53
CA GLN A 3 -29.72 7.78 -24.24
C GLN A 3 -29.58 7.72 -22.73
N SER A 4 -29.23 6.56 -22.18
CA SER A 4 -28.81 6.48 -20.78
C SER A 4 -27.62 7.41 -20.59
N ALA A 5 -27.71 8.33 -19.63
CA ALA A 5 -26.59 9.21 -19.31
C ALA A 5 -25.36 8.35 -18.99
N GLN A 6 -24.31 8.46 -19.80
CA GLN A 6 -23.06 7.74 -19.60
C GLN A 6 -22.48 8.14 -18.23
N PRO A 7 -21.97 7.18 -17.43
CA PRO A 7 -21.29 7.52 -16.20
C PRO A 7 -20.17 8.53 -16.46
N VAL A 8 -20.11 9.58 -15.64
CA VAL A 8 -18.97 10.50 -15.61
C VAL A 8 -17.98 10.06 -14.52
N ALA A 9 -16.75 10.56 -14.55
CA ALA A 9 -15.68 10.12 -13.65
C ALA A 9 -16.04 10.26 -12.15
N PHE A 10 -16.92 11.20 -11.80
CA PHE A 10 -17.40 11.42 -10.43
C PHE A 10 -18.75 10.72 -10.13
N SER A 11 -19.27 9.89 -11.04
CA SER A 11 -20.48 9.11 -10.83
C SER A 11 -20.27 8.11 -9.70
N ARG A 12 -20.98 8.28 -8.58
CA ARG A 12 -21.04 7.34 -7.46
C ARG A 12 -22.51 7.04 -7.13
N PRO A 13 -23.02 5.86 -7.50
CA PRO A 13 -24.45 5.56 -7.38
C PRO A 13 -24.94 5.48 -5.94
N HIS A 14 -24.09 5.07 -5.00
CA HIS A 14 -24.43 5.03 -3.57
C HIS A 14 -23.35 5.72 -2.72
N ASN A 15 -23.80 6.53 -1.77
CA ASN A 15 -22.96 7.15 -0.76
C ASN A 15 -23.77 7.26 0.54
N LEU A 16 -23.26 6.66 1.60
CA LEU A 16 -23.88 6.63 2.92
C LEU A 16 -22.85 7.05 3.96
N SER A 17 -23.22 7.99 4.81
CA SER A 17 -22.45 8.38 5.98
C SER A 17 -23.36 8.41 7.20
N GLY A 18 -22.93 7.77 8.27
CA GLY A 18 -23.63 7.75 9.55
C GLY A 18 -22.70 8.17 10.68
N GLN A 19 -23.25 8.84 11.67
CA GLN A 19 -22.58 9.12 12.93
C GLN A 19 -23.49 8.68 14.07
N PHE A 20 -22.90 8.13 15.13
CA PHE A 20 -23.62 7.74 16.32
C PHE A 20 -22.83 8.12 17.56
N ALA A 21 -23.57 8.41 18.63
CA ALA A 21 -23.02 8.73 19.93
C ALA A 21 -23.89 8.09 21.02
N PHE A 22 -23.25 7.33 21.91
CA PHE A 22 -23.86 6.72 23.07
C PHE A 22 -23.21 7.31 24.32
N ASN A 23 -24.02 7.95 25.17
CA ASN A 23 -23.56 8.59 26.39
C ASN A 23 -24.19 7.91 27.60
N PHE A 24 -23.35 7.40 28.49
CA PHE A 24 -23.75 6.76 29.74
C PHE A 24 -23.41 7.70 30.90
N PRO A 25 -24.41 8.31 31.56
CA PRO A 25 -24.18 9.27 32.64
C PRO A 25 -23.62 8.60 33.90
N ALA A 26 -23.23 9.41 34.88
CA ALA A 26 -22.59 8.93 36.11
C ALA A 26 -23.50 8.04 36.98
N ASP A 27 -24.82 8.21 36.85
CA ASP A 27 -25.87 7.51 37.58
C ASP A 27 -26.51 6.36 36.77
N PHE A 28 -25.98 6.06 35.58
CA PHE A 28 -26.49 4.99 34.72
C PHE A 28 -26.60 3.67 35.49
N LYS A 29 -27.83 3.13 35.60
CA LYS A 29 -28.15 1.86 36.30
C LYS A 29 -27.45 1.74 37.67
N ARG A 30 -27.48 2.82 38.46
CA ARG A 30 -26.87 2.89 39.80
C ARG A 30 -27.24 1.68 40.66
N GLY A 31 -26.25 1.15 41.41
CA GLY A 31 -26.43 -0.02 42.28
C GLY A 31 -26.30 -1.36 41.56
N THR A 32 -26.14 -1.38 40.23
CA THR A 32 -25.90 -2.62 39.47
C THR A 32 -24.44 -2.72 39.02
N VAL A 33 -23.99 -3.96 38.75
CA VAL A 33 -22.67 -4.22 38.16
C VAL A 33 -22.52 -3.57 36.77
N VAL A 34 -23.58 -3.59 35.96
CA VAL A 34 -23.57 -2.96 34.63
C VAL A 34 -23.40 -1.43 34.76
N GLY A 35 -24.08 -0.81 35.71
CA GLY A 35 -23.95 0.62 35.99
C GLY A 35 -22.55 1.01 36.50
N SER A 36 -21.91 0.19 37.32
CA SER A 36 -20.55 0.49 37.81
C SER A 36 -19.50 0.44 36.70
N ILE A 37 -19.70 -0.38 35.67
CA ILE A 37 -18.82 -0.51 34.51
C ILE A 37 -19.08 0.60 33.49
N LEU A 38 -20.34 0.85 33.14
CA LEU A 38 -20.71 1.74 32.02
C LEU A 38 -20.93 3.20 32.43
N LYS A 39 -21.00 3.55 33.71
CA LYS A 39 -21.10 4.96 34.12
C LYS A 39 -19.94 5.78 33.56
N ARG A 40 -20.23 7.02 33.16
CA ARG A 40 -19.26 7.98 32.59
C ARG A 40 -18.54 7.45 31.35
N VAL A 41 -19.22 6.65 30.53
CA VAL A 41 -18.71 6.18 29.25
C VAL A 41 -19.34 6.99 28.12
N ASN A 42 -18.52 7.42 27.17
CA ASN A 42 -18.98 7.98 25.91
C ASN A 42 -18.40 7.13 24.77
N ILE A 43 -19.24 6.71 23.84
CA ILE A 43 -18.84 6.02 22.62
C ILE A 43 -19.35 6.82 21.44
N THR A 44 -18.45 7.31 20.61
CA THR A 44 -18.77 7.93 19.32
C THR A 44 -18.25 7.09 18.19
N GLY A 45 -18.93 7.14 17.05
CA GLY A 45 -18.49 6.43 15.86
C GLY A 45 -18.95 7.08 14.58
N THR A 46 -18.17 6.87 13.53
CA THR A 46 -18.51 7.27 12.17
C THR A 46 -18.43 6.06 11.25
N ALA A 47 -19.47 5.87 10.45
CA ALA A 47 -19.53 4.83 9.44
C ALA A 47 -19.65 5.49 8.07
N ARG A 48 -18.90 4.99 7.09
CA ARG A 48 -18.96 5.47 5.71
C ARG A 48 -18.98 4.30 4.75
N TYR A 49 -19.87 4.38 3.78
CA TYR A 49 -19.90 3.54 2.59
C TYR A 49 -19.99 4.44 1.37
N SER A 50 -19.20 4.18 0.35
CA SER A 50 -19.42 4.79 -0.97
C SER A 50 -19.05 3.83 -2.07
N SER A 51 -19.90 3.77 -3.10
CA SER A 51 -19.59 3.01 -4.30
C SER A 51 -18.27 3.47 -4.91
N GLY A 52 -17.57 2.52 -5.52
CA GLY A 52 -16.32 2.78 -6.23
C GLY A 52 -16.40 3.91 -7.25
N THR A 53 -15.34 4.72 -7.30
CA THR A 53 -15.15 5.74 -8.33
C THR A 53 -15.13 5.08 -9.71
N ALA A 54 -15.85 5.67 -10.65
CA ALA A 54 -15.87 5.20 -12.03
C ALA A 54 -14.57 5.58 -12.76
N TYR A 55 -14.11 4.72 -13.66
CA TYR A 55 -12.95 4.97 -14.52
C TYR A 55 -13.08 4.23 -15.86
N THR A 56 -12.37 4.71 -16.87
CA THR A 56 -12.28 4.05 -18.18
C THR A 56 -11.12 3.06 -18.15
N ARG A 57 -11.36 1.80 -18.54
CA ARG A 57 -10.29 0.81 -18.62
C ARG A 57 -9.40 1.06 -19.82
N CYS A 58 -8.14 0.72 -19.66
CA CYS A 58 -7.18 0.73 -20.75
C CYS A 58 -7.13 -0.65 -21.40
N LYS A 59 -6.90 -0.67 -22.71
CA LYS A 59 -6.72 -1.91 -23.46
C LYS A 59 -5.46 -2.62 -22.96
N SER A 60 -5.57 -3.93 -22.75
CA SER A 60 -4.48 -4.79 -22.32
C SER A 60 -4.13 -5.80 -23.42
N GLY A 61 -2.96 -6.43 -23.28
CA GLY A 61 -2.46 -7.43 -24.23
C GLY A 61 -1.31 -6.91 -25.10
N THR A 62 -0.90 -7.74 -26.06
CA THR A 62 0.24 -7.48 -26.95
C THR A 62 0.06 -6.16 -27.70
N GLY A 63 1.06 -5.27 -27.63
CA GLY A 63 1.05 -3.96 -28.27
C GLY A 63 0.51 -2.82 -27.41
N PHE A 64 0.06 -3.09 -26.17
CA PHE A 64 -0.42 -2.07 -25.23
C PHE A 64 0.44 -1.94 -23.97
N ASP A 65 1.71 -2.36 -24.05
CA ASP A 65 2.63 -2.31 -22.90
C ASP A 65 2.96 -0.86 -22.47
N GLY A 66 2.75 0.13 -23.35
CA GLY A 66 2.92 1.56 -23.02
C GLY A 66 1.96 2.09 -21.94
N ASP A 67 0.85 1.39 -21.67
CA ASP A 67 -0.15 1.80 -20.69
C ASP A 67 -0.12 0.94 -19.40
N LEU A 68 0.92 0.11 -19.18
CA LEU A 68 1.01 -0.82 -18.04
C LEU A 68 1.00 -0.12 -16.67
N ALA A 69 1.56 1.09 -16.59
CA ALA A 69 1.65 1.88 -15.37
C ALA A 69 0.48 2.88 -15.19
N VAL A 70 -0.44 2.96 -16.16
CA VAL A 70 -1.57 3.91 -16.11
C VAL A 70 -2.52 3.51 -15.00
N LEU A 71 -2.86 4.46 -14.13
CA LEU A 71 -3.77 4.26 -13.01
C LEU A 71 -5.21 4.69 -13.34
N SER A 72 -6.17 4.15 -12.61
CA SER A 72 -7.58 4.53 -12.74
C SER A 72 -7.76 6.04 -12.55
N GLY A 73 -8.44 6.67 -13.51
CA GLY A 73 -8.63 8.13 -13.56
C GLY A 73 -7.63 8.86 -14.46
N GLN A 74 -6.61 8.18 -14.98
CA GLN A 74 -5.71 8.71 -16.01
C GLN A 74 -6.15 8.30 -17.41
N ALA A 75 -5.66 9.04 -18.42
CA ALA A 75 -5.87 8.72 -19.82
C ALA A 75 -4.86 7.66 -20.30
N CYS A 76 -5.27 6.86 -21.27
CA CYS A 76 -4.42 5.90 -21.97
C CYS A 76 -4.54 6.03 -23.47
N ASN A 77 -3.61 5.41 -24.18
CA ASN A 77 -3.51 5.47 -25.64
C ASN A 77 -4.64 4.67 -26.33
N ALA A 78 -5.11 3.60 -25.70
CA ALA A 78 -6.22 2.80 -26.18
C ALA A 78 -7.17 2.40 -25.06
N LEU A 79 -8.47 2.63 -25.29
CA LEU A 79 -9.53 2.33 -24.32
C LEU A 79 -10.05 0.90 -24.48
N ALA A 80 -10.48 0.30 -23.38
CA ALA A 80 -11.23 -0.94 -23.34
C ALA A 80 -12.66 -0.68 -22.87
N GLY A 81 -13.61 -0.82 -23.79
CA GLY A 81 -15.03 -0.59 -23.52
C GLY A 81 -15.42 0.89 -23.47
N ASP A 82 -16.58 1.16 -22.87
CA ASP A 82 -17.15 2.50 -22.78
C ASP A 82 -16.46 3.37 -21.70
N PHE A 83 -16.60 4.68 -21.85
CA PHE A 83 -16.08 5.65 -20.89
C PHE A 83 -16.69 5.44 -19.49
N ASN A 84 -15.84 5.41 -18.46
CA ASN A 84 -16.25 5.25 -17.06
C ASN A 84 -17.12 4.01 -16.77
N ALA A 85 -17.03 2.97 -17.60
CA ALA A 85 -17.81 1.74 -17.44
C ALA A 85 -17.28 0.83 -16.32
N ALA A 86 -16.04 1.02 -15.86
CA ALA A 86 -15.45 0.27 -14.76
C ALA A 86 -15.42 1.08 -13.46
N ARG A 87 -15.22 0.39 -12.33
CA ARG A 87 -15.16 1.01 -11.00
C ARG A 87 -14.03 0.40 -10.17
N VAL A 88 -13.40 1.23 -9.34
CA VAL A 88 -12.58 0.71 -8.23
C VAL A 88 -13.48 -0.01 -7.21
N PRO A 89 -12.94 -0.83 -6.30
CA PRO A 89 -13.74 -1.40 -5.23
C PRO A 89 -14.45 -0.36 -4.36
N ASP A 90 -15.55 -0.77 -3.73
CA ASP A 90 -16.31 0.11 -2.82
C ASP A 90 -15.51 0.48 -1.58
N PHE A 91 -15.67 1.72 -1.12
CA PHE A 91 -15.09 2.21 0.11
C PHE A 91 -16.00 1.91 1.30
N LYS A 92 -15.43 1.34 2.37
CA LYS A 92 -16.11 0.99 3.63
C LYS A 92 -15.20 1.34 4.81
N ASN A 93 -15.68 2.18 5.72
CA ASN A 93 -14.94 2.53 6.93
C ASN A 93 -15.85 2.61 8.15
N LEU A 94 -15.33 2.16 9.29
CA LEU A 94 -15.93 2.33 10.61
C LEU A 94 -14.85 2.81 11.57
N ASP A 95 -15.00 4.02 12.07
CA ASP A 95 -14.16 4.58 13.13
C ASP A 95 -14.96 4.64 14.42
N LEU A 96 -14.30 4.35 15.54
CA LEU A 96 -14.87 4.38 16.88
C LEU A 96 -13.94 5.14 17.83
N ARG A 97 -14.52 5.95 18.72
CA ARG A 97 -13.84 6.47 19.90
C ARG A 97 -14.67 6.14 21.13
N ALA A 98 -14.05 5.49 22.11
CA ALA A 98 -14.64 5.25 23.42
C ALA A 98 -13.83 6.01 24.46
N SER A 99 -14.51 6.67 25.40
CA SER A 99 -13.88 7.32 26.55
C SER A 99 -14.57 6.93 27.85
N LYS A 100 -13.80 6.95 28.94
CA LYS A 100 -14.27 6.68 30.29
C LYS A 100 -13.74 7.71 31.25
N GLY A 101 -14.65 8.37 31.96
CA GLY A 101 -14.34 9.32 33.03
C GLY A 101 -14.14 8.63 34.37
N PHE A 102 -13.13 9.06 35.12
CA PHE A 102 -12.85 8.63 36.49
C PHE A 102 -12.37 9.82 37.32
N THR A 103 -12.63 9.75 38.62
CA THR A 103 -12.17 10.76 39.59
C THR A 103 -11.18 10.08 40.53
N ILE A 104 -9.95 10.57 40.60
CA ILE A 104 -8.88 10.02 41.46
C ILE A 104 -8.24 11.18 42.21
N GLY A 105 -8.29 11.15 43.56
CA GLY A 105 -7.64 12.17 44.39
C GLY A 105 -8.15 13.60 44.13
N GLY A 106 -9.42 13.77 43.77
CA GLY A 106 -10.01 15.07 43.43
C GLY A 106 -9.74 15.54 41.99
N LEU A 107 -8.93 14.81 41.21
CA LEU A 107 -8.72 15.07 39.79
C LEU A 107 -9.73 14.31 38.95
N ASP A 108 -10.33 15.00 37.98
CA ASP A 108 -11.18 14.38 36.96
C ASP A 108 -10.34 14.01 35.74
N LEU A 109 -10.37 12.74 35.36
CA LEU A 109 -9.55 12.16 34.31
C LEU A 109 -10.44 11.47 33.29
N THR A 110 -10.03 11.52 32.03
CA THR A 110 -10.70 10.83 30.93
C THR A 110 -9.69 9.94 30.20
N ALA A 111 -9.83 8.63 30.28
CA ALA A 111 -9.10 7.71 29.39
C ALA A 111 -9.91 7.51 28.12
N TYR A 112 -9.22 7.33 26.98
CA TYR A 112 -9.88 7.05 25.71
C TYR A 112 -9.11 6.06 24.85
N VAL A 113 -9.87 5.41 23.97
CA VAL A 113 -9.40 4.60 22.85
C VAL A 113 -10.01 5.19 21.57
N ASP A 114 -9.18 5.59 20.62
CA ASP A 114 -9.59 6.03 19.28
C ASP A 114 -9.11 4.98 18.27
N ALA A 115 -10.04 4.26 17.67
CA ALA A 115 -9.81 3.20 16.72
C ALA A 115 -10.34 3.61 15.34
N ARG A 116 -9.45 3.69 14.36
CA ARG A 116 -9.75 3.98 12.95
C ARG A 116 -9.76 2.71 12.13
N ASN A 117 -10.70 2.60 11.20
CA ASN A 117 -10.91 1.40 10.38
C ASN A 117 -10.96 0.13 11.25
N VAL A 118 -11.91 0.10 12.20
CA VAL A 118 -12.06 -0.96 13.20
C VAL A 118 -12.25 -2.34 12.56
N LEU A 119 -12.92 -2.38 11.41
CA LEU A 119 -13.16 -3.60 10.63
C LEU A 119 -11.93 -4.09 9.87
N ASN A 120 -10.83 -3.31 9.88
CA ASN A 120 -9.59 -3.59 9.16
C ASN A 120 -9.83 -3.92 7.67
N ILE A 121 -10.76 -3.20 7.05
CA ILE A 121 -11.07 -3.36 5.62
C ILE A 121 -10.02 -2.62 4.82
N GLU A 122 -9.38 -3.30 3.87
CA GLU A 122 -8.53 -2.64 2.89
C GLU A 122 -9.39 -1.87 1.89
N ASN A 123 -9.23 -0.55 1.89
CA ASN A 123 -9.96 0.33 0.98
C ASN A 123 -9.09 0.64 -0.23
N VAL A 124 -9.27 -0.08 -1.34
CA VAL A 124 -8.55 0.19 -2.59
C VAL A 124 -9.11 1.45 -3.25
N LEU A 125 -8.31 2.51 -3.32
CA LEU A 125 -8.69 3.84 -3.79
C LEU A 125 -8.36 4.07 -5.27
N THR A 126 -7.36 3.35 -5.79
CA THR A 126 -6.96 3.37 -7.19
C THR A 126 -6.49 1.99 -7.61
N VAL A 127 -6.47 1.72 -8.92
CA VAL A 127 -6.06 0.44 -9.52
C VAL A 127 -5.30 0.72 -10.82
N PHE A 128 -4.55 -0.25 -11.34
CA PHE A 128 -4.05 -0.17 -12.71
C PHE A 128 -5.21 -0.21 -13.70
N ALA A 129 -5.27 0.74 -14.63
CA ALA A 129 -6.41 0.91 -15.52
C ALA A 129 -6.60 -0.26 -16.51
N GLN A 130 -5.53 -1.00 -16.81
CA GLN A 130 -5.61 -2.24 -17.59
C GLN A 130 -6.20 -3.41 -16.78
N THR A 131 -5.65 -3.67 -15.59
CA THR A 131 -5.99 -4.89 -14.82
C THR A 131 -7.20 -4.70 -13.91
N GLY A 132 -7.55 -3.46 -13.56
CA GLY A 132 -8.57 -3.15 -12.58
C GLY A 132 -8.22 -3.61 -11.16
N ASN A 133 -6.94 -3.94 -10.93
CA ASN A 133 -6.40 -4.42 -9.67
C ASN A 133 -5.27 -3.50 -9.19
N PRO A 134 -4.96 -3.48 -7.88
CA PRO A 134 -3.80 -2.78 -7.35
C PRO A 134 -2.46 -3.43 -7.75
N ASP A 135 -2.49 -4.60 -8.40
CA ASP A 135 -1.32 -5.27 -8.97
C ASP A 135 -1.41 -5.33 -10.51
N ASN A 136 -0.26 -5.27 -11.16
CA ASN A 136 -0.11 -5.51 -12.60
C ASN A 136 1.09 -6.45 -12.85
N PRO A 137 0.86 -7.77 -12.93
CA PRO A 137 1.91 -8.75 -13.13
C PRO A 137 2.74 -8.53 -14.40
N ARG A 138 2.14 -7.99 -15.47
CA ARG A 138 2.86 -7.70 -16.71
C ARG A 138 3.82 -6.53 -16.53
N LEU A 139 3.40 -5.46 -15.84
CA LEU A 139 4.27 -4.35 -15.48
C LEU A 139 5.47 -4.83 -14.65
N ARG A 140 5.20 -5.60 -13.59
CA ARG A 140 6.24 -6.18 -12.72
C ARG A 140 7.21 -7.06 -13.51
N GLN A 141 6.70 -7.85 -14.43
CA GLN A 141 7.52 -8.68 -15.30
C GLN A 141 8.40 -7.85 -16.25
N THR A 142 7.88 -6.79 -16.86
CA THR A 142 8.66 -5.89 -17.74
C THR A 142 9.74 -5.12 -16.96
N MET A 143 9.46 -4.73 -15.72
CA MET A 143 10.45 -4.14 -14.82
C MET A 143 11.57 -5.14 -14.51
N TRP A 144 11.21 -6.35 -14.11
CA TRP A 144 12.18 -7.42 -13.87
C TRP A 144 13.02 -7.74 -15.12
N GLU A 145 12.42 -7.81 -16.31
CA GLU A 145 13.15 -8.01 -17.57
C GLU A 145 14.19 -6.92 -17.82
N THR A 146 13.87 -5.67 -17.46
CA THR A 146 14.79 -4.53 -17.59
C THR A 146 15.92 -4.62 -16.56
N ASP A 147 15.59 -4.86 -15.29
CA ASP A 147 16.55 -4.91 -14.19
C ASP A 147 17.49 -6.12 -14.33
N SER A 148 16.94 -7.30 -14.62
CA SER A 148 17.71 -8.53 -14.80
C SER A 148 18.67 -8.45 -15.98
N LEU A 149 18.29 -7.75 -17.06
CA LEU A 149 19.20 -7.46 -18.16
C LEU A 149 20.35 -6.56 -17.71
N ALA A 150 20.06 -5.50 -16.95
CA ALA A 150 21.08 -4.60 -16.43
C ALA A 150 22.07 -5.35 -15.50
N PHE A 151 21.57 -6.17 -14.57
CA PHE A 151 22.38 -7.01 -13.69
C PHE A 151 23.25 -7.99 -14.48
N ALA A 152 22.67 -8.68 -15.47
CA ALA A 152 23.40 -9.64 -16.29
C ALA A 152 24.51 -8.98 -17.10
N LEU A 153 24.27 -7.80 -17.68
CA LEU A 153 25.26 -7.06 -18.46
C LEU A 153 26.41 -6.58 -17.58
N ASP A 154 26.10 -6.00 -16.41
CA ASP A 154 27.10 -5.50 -15.47
C ASP A 154 27.98 -6.63 -14.92
N ALA A 155 27.36 -7.75 -14.52
CA ALA A 155 28.08 -8.92 -14.02
C ALA A 155 28.91 -9.62 -15.10
N THR A 156 28.44 -9.65 -16.35
CA THR A 156 29.22 -10.22 -17.48
C THR A 156 30.44 -9.35 -17.75
N PHE A 157 30.27 -8.02 -17.78
CA PHE A 157 31.36 -7.08 -18.00
C PHE A 157 32.45 -7.18 -16.92
N ASN A 158 32.03 -7.31 -15.66
CA ASN A 158 32.95 -7.47 -14.53
C ASN A 158 33.45 -8.93 -14.35
N GLY A 159 33.06 -9.86 -15.23
CA GLY A 159 33.55 -11.25 -15.22
C GLY A 159 33.07 -12.10 -14.04
N VAL A 160 31.99 -11.71 -13.39
CA VAL A 160 31.48 -12.33 -12.15
C VAL A 160 30.15 -13.07 -12.35
N ARG A 161 29.61 -13.09 -13.58
CA ARG A 161 28.38 -13.81 -13.91
C ARG A 161 28.62 -15.30 -14.10
N ARG A 162 27.81 -16.12 -13.42
CA ARG A 162 27.78 -17.57 -13.58
C ARG A 162 26.87 -18.01 -14.74
N PRO A 163 27.01 -19.24 -15.24
CA PRO A 163 26.14 -19.79 -16.28
C PRO A 163 24.65 -19.84 -15.89
N ASP A 164 24.34 -20.00 -14.60
CA ASP A 164 22.98 -19.98 -14.04
C ASP A 164 22.40 -18.56 -13.87
N GLY A 165 23.17 -17.53 -14.19
CA GLY A 165 22.78 -16.12 -14.05
C GLY A 165 23.04 -15.50 -12.68
N ALA A 166 23.57 -16.26 -11.71
CA ALA A 166 23.98 -15.71 -10.43
C ALA A 166 25.24 -14.83 -10.57
N ILE A 167 25.41 -13.90 -9.64
CA ILE A 167 26.55 -12.96 -9.60
C ILE A 167 27.41 -13.32 -8.39
N VAL A 168 28.69 -13.62 -8.63
CA VAL A 168 29.65 -13.84 -7.54
C VAL A 168 30.11 -12.50 -7.01
N LEU A 169 29.86 -12.25 -5.74
CA LEU A 169 30.19 -11.01 -5.08
C LEU A 169 31.45 -11.15 -4.23
N PRO A 170 32.22 -10.06 -4.05
CA PRO A 170 33.40 -10.08 -3.22
C PRO A 170 33.08 -10.31 -1.74
N GLY A 171 34.08 -10.79 -0.99
CA GLY A 171 33.97 -11.14 0.43
C GLY A 171 33.84 -9.92 1.36
N SER A 172 34.25 -8.73 0.90
CA SER A 172 34.16 -7.49 1.68
C SER A 172 33.72 -6.27 0.85
N ASP A 173 33.26 -5.20 1.52
CA ASP A 173 32.82 -3.96 0.83
C ASP A 173 34.01 -3.24 0.18
N ALA A 174 35.21 -3.37 0.77
CA ALA A 174 36.44 -2.78 0.25
C ALA A 174 36.86 -3.39 -1.11
N GLU A 175 36.57 -4.68 -1.31
CA GLU A 175 36.86 -5.42 -2.54
C GLU A 175 35.97 -5.00 -3.72
N CYS A 176 34.97 -4.15 -3.52
CA CYS A 176 34.20 -3.55 -4.61
C CYS A 176 34.95 -2.45 -5.38
N GLY A 177 36.11 -1.99 -4.88
CA GLY A 177 36.91 -0.92 -5.50
C GLY A 177 37.24 -1.10 -7.00
N PRO A 178 37.55 -2.33 -7.48
CA PRO A 178 37.81 -2.60 -8.89
C PRO A 178 36.57 -2.61 -9.79
N TRP A 179 35.35 -2.56 -9.26
CA TRP A 179 34.12 -2.65 -10.07
C TRP A 179 34.04 -1.48 -11.07
N ARG A 180 33.61 -1.78 -12.29
CA ARG A 180 33.53 -0.80 -13.39
C ARG A 180 32.17 -0.84 -14.08
N THR A 181 31.72 0.33 -14.56
CA THR A 181 30.64 0.39 -15.55
C THR A 181 31.13 -0.15 -16.89
N ARG A 182 30.19 -0.41 -17.81
CA ARG A 182 30.48 -0.83 -19.18
C ARG A 182 31.36 0.16 -19.97
N ASP A 183 31.37 1.43 -19.59
CA ASP A 183 32.21 2.47 -20.20
C ASP A 183 33.61 2.56 -19.54
N GLY A 184 33.93 1.63 -18.63
CA GLY A 184 35.21 1.58 -17.93
C GLY A 184 35.35 2.55 -16.76
N LEU A 185 34.27 3.24 -16.37
CA LEU A 185 34.28 4.16 -15.23
C LEU A 185 34.22 3.38 -13.90
N ALA A 186 34.82 3.91 -12.85
CA ALA A 186 34.73 3.33 -11.51
C ALA A 186 33.26 3.30 -11.04
N ALA A 187 32.75 2.11 -10.71
CA ALA A 187 31.44 1.91 -10.11
C ALA A 187 31.42 0.99 -8.87
N PRO A 188 32.29 1.22 -7.86
CA PRO A 188 32.19 0.50 -6.58
C PRO A 188 30.79 0.48 -5.94
N PRO A 189 29.97 1.55 -6.04
CA PRO A 189 28.61 1.54 -5.48
C PRO A 189 27.72 0.43 -6.02
N THR A 190 27.82 0.07 -7.31
CA THR A 190 26.98 -0.99 -7.90
C THR A 190 27.27 -2.35 -7.26
N CYS A 191 28.54 -2.72 -7.15
CA CYS A 191 28.97 -3.91 -6.41
C CYS A 191 28.48 -3.89 -4.96
N TYR A 192 28.64 -2.75 -4.27
CA TYR A 192 28.16 -2.60 -2.91
C TYR A 192 26.65 -2.84 -2.82
N PHE A 193 25.85 -2.29 -3.74
CA PHE A 193 24.41 -2.51 -3.77
C PHE A 193 24.04 -3.97 -4.03
N PHE A 194 24.76 -4.68 -4.91
CA PHE A 194 24.54 -6.11 -5.09
C PHE A 194 24.84 -6.91 -3.81
N ARG A 195 25.93 -6.57 -3.10
CA ARG A 195 26.24 -7.18 -1.79
C ARG A 195 25.15 -6.92 -0.76
N LYS A 196 24.63 -5.70 -0.68
CA LYS A 196 23.54 -5.40 0.26
C LYS A 196 22.22 -6.05 -0.18
N GLY A 197 21.97 -6.17 -1.48
CA GLY A 197 20.84 -6.91 -2.02
C GLY A 197 20.88 -8.39 -1.64
N GLU A 198 22.01 -9.05 -1.89
CA GLU A 198 22.26 -10.44 -1.51
C GLU A 198 22.13 -10.63 0.01
N GLN A 199 22.75 -9.78 0.83
CA GLN A 199 22.63 -9.88 2.30
C GLN A 199 21.22 -9.61 2.83
N ARG A 200 20.43 -8.79 2.13
CA ARG A 200 19.08 -8.40 2.57
C ARG A 200 18.02 -9.41 2.15
N PHE A 201 18.12 -9.93 0.94
CA PHE A 201 17.11 -10.78 0.30
C PHE A 201 17.57 -12.24 0.17
N GLY A 202 18.85 -12.51 0.34
CA GLY A 202 19.47 -13.83 0.29
C GLY A 202 19.93 -14.35 1.64
N ASN A 203 21.00 -15.15 1.61
CA ASN A 203 21.52 -15.89 2.77
C ASN A 203 22.89 -15.39 3.27
N GLY A 204 23.50 -14.40 2.61
CA GLY A 204 24.80 -13.82 2.95
C GLY A 204 26.01 -14.63 2.45
N ASP A 205 25.84 -15.53 1.48
CA ASP A 205 26.90 -16.42 0.98
C ASP A 205 27.77 -15.80 -0.12
N GLY A 206 27.47 -14.56 -0.53
CA GLY A 206 28.19 -13.85 -1.59
C GLY A 206 27.83 -14.33 -3.00
N ILE A 207 26.76 -15.09 -3.17
CA ILE A 207 26.23 -15.54 -4.46
C ILE A 207 24.86 -14.91 -4.65
N TYR A 208 24.80 -13.84 -5.44
CA TYR A 208 23.53 -13.17 -5.70
C TYR A 208 22.76 -13.87 -6.81
N THR A 209 21.89 -14.79 -6.40
CA THR A 209 21.08 -15.65 -7.27
C THR A 209 20.00 -14.87 -8.03
N LEU A 210 19.45 -15.46 -9.11
CA LEU A 210 18.34 -14.85 -9.84
C LEU A 210 17.10 -14.62 -8.97
N ALA A 211 16.84 -15.49 -8.00
CA ALA A 211 15.72 -15.33 -7.08
C ALA A 211 15.90 -14.10 -6.17
N GLU A 212 17.11 -13.90 -5.66
CA GLU A 212 17.45 -12.75 -4.82
C GLU A 212 17.48 -11.45 -5.62
N GLN A 213 18.05 -11.49 -6.83
CA GLN A 213 17.99 -10.39 -7.79
C GLN A 213 16.55 -9.96 -8.06
N ARG A 214 15.64 -10.94 -8.25
CA ARG A 214 14.22 -10.67 -8.45
C ARG A 214 13.57 -10.04 -7.23
N MET A 215 13.84 -10.57 -6.03
CA MET A 215 13.30 -9.98 -4.80
C MET A 215 13.76 -8.54 -4.61
N ALA A 216 15.03 -8.24 -4.91
CA ALA A 216 15.53 -6.88 -4.85
C ALA A 216 14.86 -5.95 -5.88
N SER A 217 14.73 -6.40 -7.13
CA SER A 217 14.02 -5.68 -8.19
C SER A 217 12.55 -5.44 -7.82
N ASP A 218 11.84 -6.45 -7.32
CA ASP A 218 10.46 -6.30 -6.88
C ASP A 218 10.34 -5.25 -5.77
N VAL A 219 11.26 -5.22 -4.82
CA VAL A 219 11.26 -4.24 -3.72
C VAL A 219 11.65 -2.83 -4.17
N ASP A 220 12.59 -2.68 -5.11
CA ASP A 220 12.89 -1.38 -5.71
C ASP A 220 11.64 -0.80 -6.40
N ASN A 221 10.94 -1.65 -7.14
CA ASN A 221 9.71 -1.29 -7.83
C ASN A 221 8.51 -1.06 -6.88
N LEU A 222 8.51 -1.65 -5.67
CA LEU A 222 7.57 -1.29 -4.60
C LEU A 222 7.69 0.19 -4.22
N GLY A 223 8.82 0.88 -4.43
CA GLY A 223 8.91 2.32 -4.18
C GLY A 223 7.92 3.11 -5.07
N THR A 224 7.77 2.68 -6.31
CA THR A 224 6.92 3.32 -7.32
C THR A 224 5.47 2.84 -7.24
N PHE A 225 5.24 1.53 -7.01
CA PHE A 225 3.93 0.90 -7.00
C PHE A 225 3.62 0.20 -5.68
N ASN A 226 4.01 0.81 -4.56
CA ASN A 226 3.73 0.29 -3.22
C ASN A 226 2.22 0.09 -3.02
N ALA A 227 1.81 -1.00 -2.36
CA ALA A 227 0.40 -1.23 -2.01
C ALA A 227 -0.24 -0.05 -1.24
N SER A 228 0.54 0.69 -0.44
CA SER A 228 0.07 1.90 0.26
C SER A 228 -0.30 3.08 -0.66
N ARG A 229 0.15 3.07 -1.92
CA ARG A 229 -0.29 4.04 -2.94
C ARG A 229 -1.65 3.70 -3.52
N PHE A 230 -2.08 2.44 -3.40
CA PHE A 230 -3.36 1.96 -3.92
C PHE A 230 -4.44 1.94 -2.86
N SER A 231 -4.08 1.81 -1.58
CA SER A 231 -5.03 1.65 -0.48
C SER A 231 -5.12 2.88 0.43
N GLY A 232 -6.27 3.01 1.10
CA GLY A 232 -6.50 4.00 2.15
C GLY A 232 -5.80 3.64 3.45
N ALA A 233 -5.98 4.50 4.46
CA ALA A 233 -5.34 4.30 5.76
C ALA A 233 -5.70 2.93 6.39
N PRO A 234 -4.70 2.20 6.93
CA PRO A 234 -4.95 0.93 7.60
C PRO A 234 -5.61 1.15 8.96
N ARG A 235 -5.94 0.06 9.65
CA ARG A 235 -6.41 0.11 11.03
C ARG A 235 -5.37 0.77 11.94
N ARG A 236 -5.80 1.74 12.73
CA ARG A 236 -4.96 2.43 13.72
C ARG A 236 -5.70 2.55 15.04
N VAL A 237 -5.04 2.23 16.15
CA VAL A 237 -5.60 2.36 17.50
C VAL A 237 -4.70 3.30 18.30
N ARG A 238 -5.28 4.34 18.91
CA ARG A 238 -4.62 5.27 19.81
C ARG A 238 -5.24 5.15 21.19
N LEU A 239 -4.39 5.02 22.20
CA LEU A 239 -4.76 5.08 23.61
C LEU A 239 -4.29 6.42 24.17
N GLY A 240 -5.07 7.02 25.06
CA GLY A 240 -4.66 8.24 25.75
C GLY A 240 -5.46 8.53 27.01
N MET A 241 -4.98 9.51 27.75
CA MET A 241 -5.61 9.99 28.97
C MET A 241 -5.50 11.52 29.01
N GLU A 242 -6.57 12.18 29.44
CA GLU A 242 -6.71 13.63 29.53
C GLU A 242 -7.05 14.01 30.98
N VAL A 243 -6.45 15.08 31.50
CA VAL A 243 -6.81 15.67 32.79
C VAL A 243 -7.81 16.80 32.53
N ASN A 244 -8.96 16.75 33.19
CA ASN A 244 -9.98 17.78 33.11
C ASN A 244 -9.83 18.73 34.30
N PHE A 245 -9.82 20.05 34.04
CA PHE A 245 -9.75 21.11 35.06
C PHE A 245 -11.10 21.82 35.16
#